data_AF-A0A2V1BA64-F1
#
_entry.id   AF-A0A2V1BA64-F1
#
_cell.length_a   1.000
_cell.length_b   1.000
_cell.length_c   1.000
_cell.angle_alpha   90.00
_cell.angle_beta   90.00
_cell.angle_gamma   90.00
#
_symmetry.space_group_name_H-M   'P 1'
#
loop_
_entity.id
_entity.type
_entity.pdbx_description
1 polymer ?
#
loop_
_entity_poly.entity_id
_entity_poly.type
_entity_poly.pdbx_seq_one_letter_code
_entity_poly.pdbx_strand_id
1 'polypeptide(L)'
;MNPQKPFPQAGEMFDLQLTFESEVFPALESFVRFGRQRNFHKALEIYSKKLEKHLDDAFLVTIEYADLLFEQGDYGKLSEFLGSRTAAREKAKVGHLVLEQSGADEEDQLLEVMKSLADIFREGALRQALVQARKCKDFLARKYQEGLKYPKKLPTNIQVSFPTQETYIKHSD
;
A
#
# COMPACT_ATOMS: atom_id res chain seq x y z
N MET A 1 13.23 12.61 32.06
CA MET A 1 14.01 12.89 30.84
C MET A 1 13.99 11.63 30.00
N ASN A 2 13.26 11.65 28.87
CA ASN A 2 13.16 10.51 27.97
C ASN A 2 14.24 10.69 26.89
N PRO A 3 15.15 9.72 26.64
CA PRO A 3 16.13 9.88 25.58
C PRO A 3 15.39 9.85 24.23
N GLN A 4 15.45 10.98 23.51
CA GLN A 4 15.10 11.04 22.09
C GLN A 4 15.82 9.90 21.37
N LYS A 5 15.07 9.02 20.70
CA LYS A 5 15.68 8.17 19.66
C LYS A 5 16.29 9.14 18.63
N PRO A 6 17.59 9.05 18.33
CA PRO A 6 18.20 9.90 17.32
C PRO A 6 17.52 9.64 15.97
N PHE A 7 17.43 10.67 15.14
CA PHE A 7 17.07 10.51 13.73
C PHE A 7 17.98 9.43 13.11
N PRO A 8 17.43 8.56 12.25
CA PRO A 8 18.26 7.57 11.59
C PRO A 8 19.37 8.28 10.83
N GLN A 9 20.62 7.91 11.12
CA GLN A 9 21.78 8.50 10.46
C GLN A 9 21.72 8.14 8.98
N ALA A 10 22.38 8.93 8.11
CA ALA A 10 22.36 8.69 6.67
C ALA A 10 22.71 7.23 6.31
N GLY A 11 23.63 6.60 7.05
CA GLY A 11 23.94 5.17 6.91
C GLY A 11 22.75 4.23 7.17
N GLU A 12 21.93 4.50 8.19
CA GLU A 12 20.73 3.70 8.49
C GLU A 12 19.64 3.86 7.42
N MET A 13 19.52 5.05 6.81
CA MET A 13 18.62 5.25 5.67
C MET A 13 19.08 4.47 4.43
N PHE A 14 20.38 4.47 4.14
CA PHE A 14 20.95 3.67 3.05
C PHE A 14 20.77 2.17 3.28
N ASP A 15 20.98 1.69 4.51
CA ASP A 15 20.79 0.29 4.86
C ASP A 15 19.32 -0.16 4.73
N LEU A 16 18.38 0.70 5.13
CA LEU A 16 16.95 0.44 4.96
C LEU A 16 16.58 0.34 3.48
N GLN A 17 17.04 1.28 2.67
CA GLN A 17 16.78 1.31 1.23
C GLN A 17 17.39 0.09 0.52
N LEU A 18 18.62 -0.28 0.88
CA LEU A 18 19.30 -1.46 0.35
C LEU A 18 18.56 -2.75 0.73
N THR A 19 18.04 -2.85 1.96
CA THR A 19 17.23 -3.99 2.43
C THR A 19 15.94 -4.11 1.62
N PHE A 20 15.26 -2.99 1.34
CA PHE A 20 14.05 -3.00 0.53
C PHE A 20 14.32 -3.45 -0.91
N GLU A 21 15.37 -2.93 -1.54
CA GLU A 21 15.75 -3.28 -2.92
C GLU A 21 16.23 -4.72 -3.07
N SER A 22 16.99 -5.24 -2.10
CA SER A 22 17.61 -6.56 -2.20
C SER A 22 16.74 -7.70 -1.65
N GLU A 23 15.91 -7.45 -0.63
CA GLU A 23 15.15 -8.51 0.05
C GLU A 23 13.63 -8.35 -0.10
N VAL A 24 13.09 -7.16 0.17
CA VAL A 24 11.63 -6.97 0.31
C VAL A 24 10.94 -6.95 -1.05
N PHE A 25 11.40 -6.14 -2.00
CA PHE A 25 10.75 -6.03 -3.32
C PHE A 25 10.76 -7.34 -4.12
N PRO A 26 11.89 -8.09 -4.21
CA PRO A 26 11.89 -9.37 -4.93
C PRO A 26 10.97 -10.42 -4.27
N ALA A 27 10.90 -10.43 -2.94
CA ALA A 27 10.00 -11.30 -2.20
C ALA A 27 8.54 -10.91 -2.42
N LEU A 28 8.23 -9.61 -2.39
CA LEU A 28 6.89 -9.07 -2.63
C LEU A 28 6.42 -9.37 -4.06
N GLU A 29 7.26 -9.15 -5.07
CA GLU A 29 6.93 -9.49 -6.45
C GLU A 29 6.60 -10.98 -6.61
N SER A 30 7.41 -11.85 -6.01
CA SER A 30 7.18 -13.29 -6.04
C SER A 30 5.90 -13.68 -5.30
N PHE A 31 5.63 -13.06 -4.15
CA PHE A 31 4.42 -13.24 -3.37
C PHE A 31 3.17 -12.89 -4.20
N VAL A 32 3.13 -11.68 -4.77
CA VAL A 32 2.01 -11.19 -5.59
C VAL A 32 1.80 -12.08 -6.81
N ARG A 33 2.89 -12.49 -7.48
CA ARG A 33 2.83 -13.39 -8.64
C ARG A 33 2.16 -14.73 -8.28
N PHE A 34 2.55 -15.35 -7.17
CA PHE A 34 1.93 -16.61 -6.74
C PHE A 34 0.48 -16.41 -6.27
N GLY A 35 0.19 -15.29 -5.60
CA GLY A 35 -1.18 -14.90 -5.22
C GLY A 35 -2.12 -14.81 -6.44
N ARG A 36 -1.71 -14.08 -7.48
CA ARG A 36 -2.47 -13.94 -8.75
C ARG A 36 -2.68 -15.26 -9.48
N GLN A 37 -1.73 -16.19 -9.36
CA GLN A 37 -1.86 -17.55 -9.91
C GLN A 37 -2.71 -18.48 -9.04
N ARG A 38 -3.29 -17.97 -7.93
CA ARG A 38 -4.01 -18.74 -6.92
C ARG A 38 -3.18 -19.88 -6.31
N ASN A 39 -1.85 -19.76 -6.38
CA ASN A 39 -0.93 -20.65 -5.69
C ASN A 39 -0.70 -20.13 -4.26
N PHE A 40 -1.78 -20.14 -3.49
CA PHE A 40 -1.79 -19.52 -2.17
C PHE A 40 -0.81 -20.15 -1.20
N HIS A 41 -0.54 -21.45 -1.33
CA HIS A 41 0.44 -22.14 -0.48
C HIS A 41 1.84 -21.54 -0.63
N LYS A 42 2.32 -21.36 -1.87
CA LYS A 42 3.62 -20.72 -2.14
C LYS A 42 3.64 -19.25 -1.75
N ALA A 43 2.54 -18.53 -1.97
CA ALA A 43 2.43 -17.15 -1.53
C ALA A 43 2.57 -17.04 0.01
N LEU A 44 1.84 -17.86 0.77
CA LEU A 44 1.93 -17.89 2.24
C LEU A 44 3.31 -18.32 2.76
N GLU A 45 3.98 -19.23 2.06
CA GLU A 45 5.36 -19.61 2.39
C GLU A 45 6.32 -18.43 2.25
N ILE A 46 6.21 -17.65 1.16
CA ILE A 46 7.03 -16.45 0.95
C ILE A 46 6.70 -15.40 2.01
N TYR A 47 5.41 -15.19 2.28
CA TYR A 47 4.96 -14.22 3.26
C TYR A 47 5.55 -14.49 4.64
N SER A 48 5.31 -15.67 5.19
CA SER A 48 5.78 -16.05 6.53
C SER A 48 7.31 -16.03 6.66
N LYS A 49 8.04 -16.47 5.63
CA LYS A 49 9.51 -16.54 5.69
C LYS A 49 10.19 -15.20 5.48
N LYS A 50 9.61 -14.29 4.69
CA LYS A 50 10.34 -13.11 4.18
C LYS A 50 9.64 -11.79 4.42
N LEU A 51 8.32 -11.74 4.38
CA LEU A 51 7.57 -10.47 4.36
C LEU A 51 6.90 -10.12 5.70
N GLU A 52 6.49 -11.11 6.48
CA GLU A 52 5.77 -10.90 7.75
C GLU A 52 6.52 -9.96 8.70
N LYS A 53 7.85 -10.09 8.78
CA LYS A 53 8.73 -9.23 9.59
C LYS A 53 8.71 -7.74 9.18
N HIS A 54 8.20 -7.43 7.98
CA HIS A 54 8.15 -6.08 7.42
C HIS A 54 6.73 -5.48 7.44
N LEU A 55 5.76 -6.10 8.12
CA LEU A 55 4.39 -5.60 8.17
C LEU A 55 4.26 -4.17 8.70
N ASP A 56 5.10 -3.80 9.67
CA ASP A 56 5.06 -2.49 10.31
C ASP A 56 5.85 -1.43 9.52
N ASP A 57 6.87 -1.84 8.76
CA ASP A 57 7.78 -0.95 8.03
C ASP A 57 7.44 -0.80 6.53
N ALA A 58 6.66 -1.73 5.98
CA ALA A 58 6.31 -1.78 4.56
C ALA A 58 4.79 -1.92 4.36
N PHE A 59 4.11 -0.78 4.17
CA PHE A 59 2.65 -0.76 3.98
C PHE A 59 2.17 -1.65 2.82
N LEU A 60 2.95 -1.75 1.73
CA LEU A 60 2.65 -2.63 0.60
C LEU A 60 2.52 -4.11 1.02
N VAL A 61 3.31 -4.57 1.99
CA VAL A 61 3.19 -5.95 2.49
C VAL A 61 1.83 -6.16 3.16
N THR A 62 1.36 -5.17 3.92
CA THR A 62 0.03 -5.20 4.55
C THR A 62 -1.07 -5.28 3.51
N ILE A 63 -1.00 -4.46 2.45
CA ILE A 63 -2.02 -4.43 1.39
C ILE A 63 -2.04 -5.73 0.59
N GLU A 64 -0.88 -6.21 0.15
CA GLU A 64 -0.81 -7.42 -0.69
C GLU A 64 -1.22 -8.67 0.11
N TYR A 65 -0.92 -8.73 1.41
CA TYR A 65 -1.40 -9.83 2.25
C TYR A 65 -2.92 -9.78 2.47
N ALA A 66 -3.48 -8.58 2.67
CA ALA A 66 -4.93 -8.41 2.75
C ALA A 66 -5.62 -8.80 1.43
N ASP A 67 -5.04 -8.47 0.28
CA ASP A 67 -5.53 -8.89 -1.04
C ASP A 67 -5.49 -10.42 -1.20
N LEU A 68 -4.42 -11.07 -0.74
CA LEU A 68 -4.33 -12.53 -0.74
C LEU A 68 -5.46 -13.18 0.07
N LEU A 69 -5.71 -12.70 1.30
CA LEU A 69 -6.79 -13.20 2.15
C LEU A 69 -8.17 -12.98 1.50
N PHE A 70 -8.34 -11.84 0.82
CA PHE A 70 -9.54 -11.55 0.04
C PHE A 70 -9.73 -12.54 -1.12
N GLU A 71 -8.69 -12.79 -1.92
CA GLU A 71 -8.71 -13.73 -3.05
C GLU A 71 -8.92 -15.19 -2.60
N GLN A 72 -8.48 -15.54 -1.39
CA GLN A 72 -8.78 -16.83 -0.76
C GLN A 72 -10.24 -16.96 -0.31
N GLY A 73 -10.98 -15.85 -0.22
CA GLY A 73 -12.30 -15.79 0.39
C GLY A 73 -12.28 -15.93 1.92
N ASP A 74 -11.13 -15.77 2.57
CA ASP A 74 -10.98 -15.86 4.02
C ASP A 74 -11.29 -14.51 4.69
N TYR A 75 -12.55 -14.08 4.56
CA TYR A 75 -13.01 -12.78 5.05
C TYR A 75 -12.97 -12.68 6.59
N GLY A 76 -13.00 -13.83 7.27
CA GLY A 76 -12.72 -13.98 8.69
C GLY A 76 -11.35 -13.44 9.06
N LYS A 77 -10.31 -14.09 8.55
CA LYS A 77 -8.93 -13.67 8.80
C LYS A 77 -8.63 -12.30 8.25
N LEU A 78 -9.20 -11.92 7.10
CA LEU A 78 -9.03 -10.58 6.54
C LEU A 78 -9.51 -9.49 7.50
N SER A 79 -10.71 -9.65 8.07
CA SER A 79 -11.25 -8.67 9.03
C SER A 79 -10.40 -8.59 10.30
N GLU A 80 -10.02 -9.74 10.87
CA GLU A 80 -9.16 -9.80 12.05
C GLU A 80 -7.79 -9.17 11.79
N PHE A 81 -7.16 -9.51 10.66
CA PHE A 81 -5.88 -8.97 10.23
C PHE A 81 -5.94 -7.44 10.11
N LEU A 82 -6.90 -6.91 9.34
CA LEU A 82 -7.04 -5.47 9.14
C LEU A 82 -7.38 -4.74 10.45
N GLY A 83 -8.22 -5.32 11.31
CA GLY A 83 -8.52 -4.77 12.63
C GLY A 83 -7.29 -4.72 13.55
N SER A 84 -6.43 -5.74 13.50
CA SER A 84 -5.17 -5.73 14.24
C SER A 84 -4.24 -4.61 13.75
N ARG A 85 -4.27 -4.31 12.44
CA ARG A 85 -3.41 -3.30 11.83
C ARG A 85 -3.87 -1.88 12.09
N THR A 86 -5.16 -1.61 12.02
CA THR A 86 -5.70 -0.29 12.40
C THR A 86 -5.45 -0.01 13.89
N ALA A 87 -5.66 -1.00 14.76
CA ALA A 87 -5.41 -0.84 16.20
C ALA A 87 -3.93 -0.60 16.54
N ALA A 88 -3.00 -1.28 15.85
CA ALA A 88 -1.57 -1.06 16.06
C ALA A 88 -1.13 0.35 15.64
N ARG A 89 -1.66 0.85 14.51
CA ARG A 89 -1.39 2.21 14.02
C ARG A 89 -1.99 3.28 14.90
N GLU A 90 -3.20 3.07 15.42
CA GLU A 90 -3.82 3.97 16.39
C GLU A 90 -2.98 4.08 17.67
N LYS A 91 -2.48 2.97 18.20
CA LYS A 91 -1.56 2.97 19.35
C LYS A 91 -0.26 3.71 19.07
N ALA A 92 0.29 3.57 17.86
CA ALA A 92 1.51 4.28 17.46
C ALA A 92 1.31 5.81 17.44
N LYS A 93 0.12 6.29 17.06
CA LYS A 93 -0.24 7.72 17.08
C LYS A 93 -0.32 8.32 18.48
N VAL A 94 -0.71 7.52 19.48
CA VAL A 94 -0.83 7.98 20.88
C VAL A 94 0.54 8.12 21.57
N GLY A 95 1.57 7.41 21.08
CA GLY A 95 2.89 7.32 21.72
C GLY A 95 3.99 8.25 21.18
N HIS A 96 3.81 8.88 20.01
CA HIS A 96 4.89 9.62 19.35
C HIS A 96 4.40 10.96 18.75
N LEU A 97 5.25 11.99 18.81
CA LEU A 97 5.07 13.23 18.04
C LEU A 97 5.02 12.81 16.56
N VAL A 98 3.83 12.91 15.97
CA VAL A 98 3.56 12.55 14.57
C VAL A 98 4.49 13.37 13.68
N LEU A 99 5.61 12.78 13.26
CA LEU A 99 6.26 13.21 12.04
C LEU A 99 5.25 12.88 10.95
N GLU A 100 4.65 13.91 10.36
CA GLU A 100 3.70 13.79 9.26
C GLU A 100 4.39 13.06 8.10
N GLN A 101 4.29 11.73 8.10
CA GLN A 101 4.61 10.95 6.92
C GLN A 101 3.50 11.22 5.92
N SER A 102 3.83 11.99 4.88
CA SER A 102 2.97 12.24 3.73
C SER A 102 2.43 10.90 3.21
N GLY A 103 1.14 10.61 3.42
CA GLY A 103 0.51 9.34 3.04
C GLY A 103 -0.13 8.56 4.19
N ALA A 104 0.24 8.82 5.45
CA ALA A 104 -0.22 8.02 6.59
C ALA A 104 -1.75 8.06 6.76
N ASP A 105 -2.36 9.23 6.53
CA ASP A 105 -3.82 9.39 6.58
C ASP A 105 -4.51 8.63 5.45
N GLU A 106 -3.96 8.64 4.23
CA GLU A 106 -4.47 7.86 3.10
C GLU A 106 -4.42 6.35 3.38
N GLU A 107 -3.31 5.87 3.92
CA GLU A 107 -3.10 4.47 4.27
C GLU A 107 -4.08 4.00 5.35
N ASP A 108 -4.32 4.80 6.38
CA ASP A 108 -5.30 4.49 7.43
C ASP A 108 -6.73 4.44 6.87
N GLN A 109 -7.09 5.39 6.00
CA GLN A 109 -8.40 5.37 5.35
C GLN A 109 -8.57 4.12 4.48
N LEU A 110 -7.52 3.70 3.76
CA LEU A 110 -7.55 2.49 2.96
C LEU A 110 -7.79 1.24 3.82
N LEU A 111 -7.06 1.09 4.94
CA LEU A 111 -7.24 -0.04 5.86
C LEU A 111 -8.66 -0.10 6.42
N GLU A 112 -9.23 1.03 6.83
CA GLU A 112 -10.59 1.10 7.37
C GLU A 112 -11.66 0.71 6.32
N VAL A 113 -11.46 1.12 5.06
CA VAL A 113 -12.35 0.74 3.95
C VAL A 113 -12.25 -0.75 3.66
N MET A 114 -11.03 -1.29 3.57
CA MET A 114 -10.81 -2.72 3.34
C MET A 114 -11.41 -3.56 4.47
N LYS A 115 -11.26 -3.12 5.73
CA LYS A 115 -11.83 -3.81 6.89
C LYS A 115 -13.34 -3.84 6.81
N SER A 116 -13.95 -2.69 6.50
CA SER A 116 -15.40 -2.60 6.36
C SER A 116 -15.92 -3.50 5.23
N LEU A 117 -15.19 -3.61 4.12
CA LEU A 117 -15.51 -4.54 3.04
C LEU A 117 -15.43 -6.00 3.52
N ALA A 118 -14.37 -6.36 4.23
CA ALA A 118 -14.22 -7.71 4.81
C ALA A 118 -15.37 -8.05 5.78
N ASP A 119 -15.76 -7.10 6.64
CA ASP A 119 -16.89 -7.26 7.58
C ASP A 119 -18.24 -7.46 6.85
N ILE A 120 -18.45 -6.85 5.67
CA ILE A 120 -19.62 -7.14 4.83
C ILE A 120 -19.61 -8.58 4.37
N PHE A 121 -18.49 -9.03 3.78
CA PHE A 121 -18.40 -10.38 3.23
C PHE A 121 -18.48 -11.46 4.31
N ARG A 122 -18.02 -11.14 5.54
CA ARG A 122 -18.06 -12.04 6.68
C ARG A 122 -19.42 -12.12 7.38
N GLU A 123 -20.06 -10.99 7.66
CA GLU A 123 -21.25 -10.91 8.53
C GLU A 123 -22.52 -10.39 7.85
N GLY A 124 -22.45 -9.94 6.59
CA GLY A 124 -23.55 -9.21 5.96
C GLY A 124 -23.78 -7.82 6.58
N ALA A 125 -22.78 -7.25 7.24
CA ALA A 125 -22.86 -6.02 8.05
C ALA A 125 -22.96 -4.71 7.21
N LEU A 126 -23.97 -4.62 6.35
CA LEU A 126 -24.20 -3.53 5.39
C LEU A 126 -24.20 -2.13 6.02
N ARG A 127 -24.75 -1.97 7.24
CA ARG A 127 -24.85 -0.67 7.91
C ARG A 127 -23.48 -0.07 8.25
N GLN A 128 -22.55 -0.86 8.79
CA GLN A 128 -21.21 -0.37 9.12
C GLN A 128 -20.45 0.02 7.86
N ALA A 129 -20.59 -0.77 6.80
CA ALA A 129 -20.02 -0.46 5.50
C ALA A 129 -20.56 0.82 4.86
N LEU A 130 -21.87 1.07 4.94
CA LEU A 130 -22.46 2.32 4.46
C LEU A 130 -21.93 3.54 5.23
N VAL A 131 -21.72 3.40 6.54
CA VAL A 131 -21.08 4.45 7.35
C VAL A 131 -19.65 4.70 6.89
N GLN A 132 -18.86 3.64 6.66
CA GLN A 132 -17.47 3.80 6.23
C GLN A 132 -17.35 4.32 4.79
N ALA A 133 -18.20 3.85 3.88
CA ALA A 133 -18.28 4.36 2.51
C ALA A 133 -18.58 5.87 2.50
N ARG A 134 -19.47 6.34 3.39
CA ARG A 134 -19.75 7.77 3.54
C ARG A 134 -18.53 8.55 4.03
N LYS A 135 -17.83 8.06 5.05
CA LYS A 135 -16.60 8.68 5.54
C LYS A 135 -15.51 8.74 4.46
N CYS A 136 -15.33 7.66 3.70
CA CYS A 136 -14.37 7.60 2.59
C CYS A 136 -14.72 8.61 1.49
N LYS A 137 -15.99 8.70 1.10
CA LYS A 137 -16.47 9.72 0.15
C LYS A 137 -16.14 11.14 0.63
N ASP A 138 -16.40 11.44 1.90
CA ASP A 138 -16.14 12.75 2.48
C ASP A 138 -14.63 13.05 2.57
N PHE A 139 -13.79 12.04 2.80
CA PHE A 139 -12.33 12.15 2.75
C PHE A 139 -11.83 12.46 1.32
N LEU A 140 -12.26 11.69 0.33
CA LEU A 140 -11.88 11.89 -1.07
C LEU A 140 -12.31 13.28 -1.59
N ALA A 141 -13.50 13.74 -1.20
CA ALA A 141 -13.99 15.07 -1.56
C ALA A 141 -13.07 16.18 -1.02
N ARG A 142 -12.59 16.05 0.24
CA ARG A 142 -11.63 16.99 0.83
C ARG A 142 -10.29 16.98 0.10
N LYS A 143 -9.71 15.80 -0.14
CA LYS A 143 -8.44 15.64 -0.88
C LYS A 143 -8.52 16.20 -2.29
N TYR A 144 -9.65 16.01 -2.99
CA TYR A 144 -9.88 16.60 -4.30
C TYR A 144 -9.87 18.13 -4.26
N GLN A 145 -10.53 18.74 -3.26
CA GLN A 145 -10.53 20.19 -3.09
C GLN A 145 -9.16 20.76 -2.69
N GLU A 146 -8.37 20.02 -1.91
CA GLU A 146 -6.98 20.37 -1.58
C GLU A 146 -6.08 20.34 -2.83
N GLY A 147 -6.25 19.33 -3.70
CA GLY A 147 -5.52 19.22 -4.97
C GLY A 147 -5.83 20.35 -5.96
N LEU A 148 -7.04 20.91 -5.92
CA LEU A 148 -7.41 22.08 -6.74
C LEU A 148 -6.81 23.39 -6.24
N LYS A 149 -6.50 23.51 -4.94
CA LYS A 149 -5.89 24.73 -4.36
C LYS A 149 -4.40 24.88 -4.68
N TYR A 150 -3.71 23.78 -4.99
CA TYR A 150 -2.29 23.77 -5.34
C TYR A 150 -2.04 22.90 -6.58
N PRO A 151 -2.36 23.38 -7.79
CA PRO A 151 -2.02 22.66 -9.00
C PRO A 151 -0.50 22.51 -9.06
N LYS A 152 0.01 21.28 -8.94
CA LYS A 152 1.41 20.97 -9.21
C LYS A 152 1.71 21.48 -10.63
N LYS A 153 2.50 22.55 -10.76
CA LYS A 153 3.01 22.98 -12.07
C LYS A 153 3.76 21.80 -12.65
N LEU A 154 3.20 21.17 -13.68
CA LEU A 154 3.97 20.25 -14.51
C LEU A 154 5.20 21.02 -15.00
N PRO A 155 6.41 20.44 -14.92
CA PRO A 155 7.57 21.04 -15.57
C PRO A 155 7.30 21.04 -17.08
N THR A 156 6.82 22.17 -17.58
CA THR A 156 6.72 22.49 -19.00
C THR A 156 8.15 22.57 -19.50
N ASN A 157 8.73 21.47 -20.02
CA ASN A 157 9.90 21.42 -20.91
C ASN A 157 10.34 19.98 -21.27
N ILE A 158 9.41 19.03 -21.43
CA ILE A 158 9.73 17.78 -22.14
C ILE A 158 9.14 17.89 -23.55
N GLN A 159 9.95 18.39 -24.49
CA GLN A 159 9.66 18.23 -25.91
C GLN A 159 9.95 16.78 -26.29
N VAL A 160 8.90 15.95 -26.32
CA VAL A 160 8.99 14.62 -26.94
C VAL A 160 8.93 14.83 -28.45
N SER A 161 10.08 14.72 -29.12
CA SER A 161 10.12 14.59 -30.57
C SER A 161 9.74 13.16 -30.94
N PHE A 162 8.68 13.00 -31.72
CA PHE A 162 8.33 11.72 -32.31
C PHE A 162 9.11 11.58 -33.63
N PRO A 163 9.90 10.51 -33.83
CA PRO A 163 10.52 10.26 -35.11
C PRO A 163 9.44 9.93 -36.15
N THR A 164 9.37 10.74 -37.20
CA THR A 164 8.59 10.48 -38.42
C THR A 164 9.09 9.18 -39.06
N GLN A 165 8.19 8.22 -39.24
CA GLN A 165 8.48 7.01 -40.02
C GLN A 165 8.54 7.38 -41.51
N GLU A 166 9.76 7.49 -42.06
CA GLU A 166 9.99 7.37 -43.50
C GLU A 166 10.81 6.12 -43.80
N THR A 167 10.18 5.27 -44.63
CA THR A 167 10.78 4.36 -45.62
C THR A 167 11.64 3.19 -45.13
N TYR A 168 11.19 1.96 -45.42
CA TYR A 168 11.98 0.92 -46.11
C TYR A 168 11.03 -0.25 -46.47
N ILE A 169 10.53 -0.27 -47.72
CA ILE A 169 10.14 -1.54 -48.36
C ILE A 169 11.08 -1.72 -49.56
N LYS A 170 11.83 -2.83 -49.49
CA LYS A 170 12.82 -3.28 -50.45
C LYS A 170 12.15 -3.76 -51.75
N HIS A 171 12.77 -3.43 -52.88
CA HIS A 171 12.58 -4.12 -54.15
C HIS A 171 13.38 -5.44 -54.17
N SER A 172 12.74 -6.55 -54.53
CA SER A 172 13.23 -7.83 -55.11
C SER A 172 11.97 -8.72 -55.19
N ASP A 173 11.46 -9.26 -56.30
CA ASP A 173 11.96 -9.55 -57.65
C ASP A 173 10.85 -9.27 -58.70
#